data_AF-A0A316RZH7-F1
#
_entry.id   AF-A0A316RZH7-F1
#
_cell.length_a   1.000
_cell.length_b   1.000
_cell.length_c   1.000
_cell.angle_alpha   90.00
_cell.angle_beta   90.00
_cell.angle_gamma   90.00
#
_symmetry.space_group_name_H-M   'P 1'
#
loop_
_entity.id
_entity.type
_entity.pdbx_description
1 polymer ?
#
loop_
_entity_poly.entity_id
_entity_poly.type
_entity_poly.pdbx_seq_one_letter_code
_entity_poly.pdbx_strand_id
1 'polypeptide(L)'
;MKRTGLRRTAALALALILSVGTCFAGCGEKLRETGGVIKTQDGQKTYRHASTTYEAVEVGKKVGTLTDTGGGSGTVYAIEGLSADEWLVTEEGYVLYADGVHLPTLTEMKPDAVQVCAYRQSIHVLRTVTGADILSDAVRAYTEGENIEYLGLEAQHSYKLRFTSAAYPALYFSLLYIEYGEDMVLDGVNYGRYFLRGVFDGRFVAVGDGLHQLMFGGETTETASEIASQPENSGNGG
;
A
#
# COMPACT_ATOMS: atom_id res chain seq x y z
N MET A 1 -48.26 -60.29 -45.04
CA MET A 1 -48.35 -60.85 -43.66
C MET A 1 -47.32 -60.19 -42.77
N LYS A 2 -47.74 -59.75 -41.57
CA LYS A 2 -46.96 -59.19 -40.43
C LYS A 2 -46.33 -57.81 -40.67
N ARG A 3 -46.32 -56.85 -39.75
CA ARG A 3 -47.11 -56.51 -38.54
C ARG A 3 -46.70 -55.05 -38.20
N THR A 4 -47.70 -54.24 -37.90
CA THR A 4 -47.72 -52.99 -37.11
C THR A 4 -46.50 -52.61 -36.24
N GLY A 5 -46.19 -51.31 -36.20
CA GLY A 5 -45.32 -50.69 -35.19
C GLY A 5 -45.40 -49.16 -35.18
N LEU A 6 -46.55 -48.61 -34.79
CA LEU A 6 -46.77 -47.19 -34.49
C LEU A 6 -45.94 -46.77 -33.26
N ARG A 7 -45.21 -45.64 -33.32
CA ARG A 7 -44.89 -44.81 -32.12
C ARG A 7 -44.38 -43.39 -32.48
N ARG A 8 -45.29 -42.43 -32.28
CA ARG A 8 -45.14 -41.13 -31.62
C ARG A 8 -44.24 -40.05 -32.26
N THR A 9 -44.92 -39.13 -32.94
CA THR A 9 -44.80 -37.66 -32.88
C THR A 9 -43.96 -37.04 -31.74
N ALA A 10 -43.08 -36.10 -32.09
CA ALA A 10 -42.97 -34.79 -31.42
C ALA A 10 -42.16 -33.80 -32.30
N ALA A 11 -42.79 -32.67 -32.61
CA ALA A 11 -42.21 -31.49 -33.23
C ALA A 11 -41.63 -30.53 -32.16
N LEU A 12 -41.08 -29.39 -32.62
CA LEU A 12 -40.58 -28.21 -31.88
C LEU A 12 -39.15 -28.31 -31.32
N ALA A 13 -38.32 -27.26 -31.31
CA ALA A 13 -38.45 -25.89 -31.80
C ALA A 13 -37.05 -25.27 -31.93
N LEU A 14 -36.93 -24.36 -32.89
CA LEU A 14 -35.87 -23.38 -33.05
C LEU A 14 -35.85 -22.43 -31.85
N ALA A 15 -34.71 -22.31 -31.16
CA ALA A 15 -34.46 -21.21 -30.24
C ALA A 15 -33.05 -20.66 -30.50
N LEU A 16 -33.01 -19.58 -31.29
CA LEU A 16 -31.89 -18.66 -31.34
C LEU A 16 -31.59 -18.19 -29.90
N ILE A 17 -30.47 -18.64 -29.34
CA ILE A 17 -29.90 -17.99 -28.18
C ILE A 17 -29.23 -16.72 -28.72
N LEU A 18 -30.01 -15.63 -28.77
CA LEU A 18 -29.42 -14.29 -28.71
C LEU A 18 -28.64 -14.25 -27.39
N SER A 19 -27.32 -14.39 -27.50
CA SER A 19 -26.40 -13.95 -26.47
C SER A 19 -26.62 -12.45 -26.29
N VAL A 20 -27.53 -12.11 -25.38
CA VAL A 20 -27.61 -10.78 -24.77
C VAL A 20 -26.28 -10.62 -24.05
N GLY A 21 -25.28 -10.13 -24.77
CA GLY A 21 -24.17 -9.42 -24.18
C GLY A 21 -24.78 -8.19 -23.53
N THR A 22 -25.24 -8.34 -22.30
CA THR A 22 -25.46 -7.22 -21.40
C THR A 22 -24.11 -6.54 -21.26
N CYS A 23 -23.88 -5.52 -22.07
CA CYS A 23 -22.98 -4.44 -21.75
C CYS A 23 -23.47 -3.84 -20.43
N PHE A 24 -23.03 -4.43 -19.30
CA PHE A 24 -22.96 -3.70 -18.05
C PHE A 24 -21.90 -2.62 -18.29
N ALA A 25 -22.32 -1.50 -18.87
CA ALA A 25 -21.67 -0.23 -18.63
C ALA A 25 -21.77 -0.01 -17.13
N GLY A 26 -20.78 -0.53 -16.40
CA GLY A 26 -20.82 -0.66 -14.95
C GLY A 26 -20.95 0.72 -14.33
N CYS A 27 -22.10 0.98 -13.71
CA CYS A 27 -22.16 1.96 -12.64
C CYS A 27 -21.20 1.46 -11.55
N GLY A 28 -19.96 1.97 -11.57
CA GLY A 28 -19.03 1.74 -10.47
C GLY A 28 -19.65 2.14 -9.15
N GLU A 29 -19.20 1.52 -8.06
CA GLU A 29 -19.75 1.77 -6.73
C GLU A 29 -19.59 3.26 -6.38
N LYS A 30 -20.65 3.87 -5.86
CA LYS A 30 -20.62 5.26 -5.41
C LYS A 30 -20.45 5.27 -3.91
N LEU A 31 -19.31 5.77 -3.43
CA LEU A 31 -19.01 5.90 -2.03
C LEU A 31 -19.05 7.37 -1.62
N ARG A 32 -19.50 7.63 -0.40
CA ARG A 32 -19.55 8.97 0.16
C ARG A 32 -18.95 8.97 1.55
N GLU A 33 -18.02 9.89 1.77
CA GLU A 33 -17.45 10.15 3.09
C GLU A 33 -18.30 11.17 3.85
N THR A 34 -18.53 10.90 5.13
CA THR A 34 -19.15 11.86 6.06
C THR A 34 -18.60 11.60 7.46
N GLY A 35 -17.82 12.54 7.98
CA GLY A 35 -17.24 12.45 9.33
C GLY A 35 -16.27 11.28 9.51
N GLY A 36 -15.40 11.01 8.52
CA GLY A 36 -14.40 9.94 8.56
C GLY A 36 -14.97 8.52 8.35
N VAL A 37 -16.26 8.42 8.03
CA VAL A 37 -16.92 7.16 7.68
C VAL A 37 -17.30 7.21 6.21
N ILE A 38 -16.98 6.15 5.47
CA ILE A 38 -17.23 6.04 4.04
C ILE A 38 -18.34 5.01 3.83
N LYS A 39 -19.42 5.37 3.13
CA LYS A 39 -20.53 4.44 2.88
C LYS A 39 -20.83 4.33 1.41
N THR A 40 -21.24 3.15 0.99
CA THR A 40 -21.82 2.94 -0.34
C THR A 40 -23.16 3.66 -0.43
N GLN A 41 -23.57 4.04 -1.64
CA GLN A 41 -24.81 4.79 -1.85
C GLN A 41 -26.06 4.02 -1.38
N ASP A 42 -26.07 2.70 -1.48
CA ASP A 42 -27.14 1.85 -0.95
C ASP A 42 -27.05 1.64 0.57
N GLY A 43 -25.97 2.11 1.22
CA GLY A 43 -25.72 2.00 2.65
C GLY A 43 -25.36 0.61 3.14
N GLN A 44 -25.16 -0.37 2.24
CA GLN A 44 -24.90 -1.76 2.62
C GLN A 44 -23.48 -1.98 3.14
N LYS A 45 -22.49 -1.22 2.64
CA LYS A 45 -21.11 -1.32 3.10
C LYS A 45 -20.64 -0.02 3.72
N THR A 46 -19.85 -0.16 4.76
CA THR A 46 -19.19 0.93 5.46
C THR A 46 -17.70 0.64 5.50
N TYR A 47 -16.88 1.64 5.19
CA TYR A 47 -15.44 1.59 5.19
C TYR A 47 -14.85 2.71 6.06
N ARG A 48 -13.59 2.53 6.44
CA ARG A 48 -12.76 3.51 7.12
C ARG A 48 -11.41 3.64 6.42
N HIS A 49 -10.80 4.80 6.55
CA HIS A 49 -9.40 4.95 6.21
C HIS A 49 -8.54 4.12 7.17
N ALA A 50 -7.65 3.29 6.61
CA ALA A 50 -6.51 2.80 7.37
C ALA A 50 -5.59 3.98 7.71
N SER A 51 -4.75 3.81 8.74
CA SER A 51 -3.62 4.72 8.95
C SER A 51 -2.79 4.80 7.67
N THR A 52 -2.17 5.95 7.38
CA THR A 52 -1.28 6.09 6.22
C THR A 52 0.01 5.28 6.33
N THR A 53 0.20 4.57 7.45
CA THR A 53 1.20 3.53 7.59
C THR A 53 0.84 2.30 6.76
N TYR A 54 -0.37 2.15 6.23
CA TYR A 54 -0.70 1.07 5.31
C TYR A 54 -0.66 1.56 3.86
N GLU A 55 -0.02 0.77 3.00
CA GLU A 55 -0.01 1.01 1.55
C GLU A 55 -0.40 -0.27 0.82
N ALA A 56 -1.19 -0.12 -0.26
CA ALA A 56 -1.42 -1.22 -1.18
C ALA A 56 -0.12 -1.58 -1.90
N VAL A 57 0.18 -2.88 -2.01
CA VAL A 57 1.32 -3.37 -2.79
C VAL A 57 1.09 -3.16 -4.29
N GLU A 58 -0.12 -3.48 -4.74
CA GLU A 58 -0.53 -3.33 -6.14
C GLU A 58 -1.98 -2.84 -6.22
N VAL A 59 -2.19 -1.80 -7.03
CA VAL A 59 -3.50 -1.22 -7.31
C VAL A 59 -4.16 -2.00 -8.43
N GLY A 60 -5.34 -2.52 -8.17
CA GLY A 60 -6.11 -3.32 -9.11
C GLY A 60 -7.08 -2.52 -9.96
N LYS A 61 -8.11 -3.23 -10.45
CA LYS A 61 -9.16 -2.62 -11.29
C LYS A 61 -9.95 -1.54 -10.54
N LYS A 62 -10.45 -0.56 -11.30
CA LYS A 62 -11.41 0.44 -10.81
C LYS A 62 -12.66 -0.24 -10.24
N VAL A 63 -13.06 0.18 -9.03
CA VAL A 63 -14.27 -0.27 -8.34
C VAL A 63 -15.36 0.80 -8.43
N GLY A 64 -14.99 2.06 -8.26
CA GLY A 64 -15.99 3.11 -8.03
C GLY A 64 -15.44 4.52 -7.96
N THR A 65 -16.24 5.41 -7.37
CA THR A 65 -15.88 6.80 -7.08
C THR A 65 -16.19 7.10 -5.62
N LEU A 66 -15.24 7.72 -4.92
CA LEU A 66 -15.44 8.27 -3.59
C LEU A 66 -15.70 9.78 -3.71
N THR A 67 -16.72 10.28 -3.03
CA THR A 67 -16.94 11.71 -2.82
C THR A 67 -16.61 12.06 -1.37
N ASP A 68 -15.65 12.95 -1.17
CA ASP A 68 -15.19 13.40 0.14
C ASP A 68 -16.17 14.41 0.79
N THR A 69 -15.88 14.82 2.02
CA THR A 69 -16.71 15.78 2.76
C THR A 69 -16.72 17.20 2.17
N GLY A 70 -15.69 17.57 1.40
CA GLY A 70 -15.58 18.85 0.68
C GLY A 70 -16.27 18.85 -0.68
N GLY A 71 -16.81 17.71 -1.12
CA GLY A 71 -17.43 17.52 -2.43
C GLY A 71 -16.42 17.20 -3.54
N GLY A 72 -15.14 17.01 -3.20
CA GLY A 72 -14.15 16.45 -4.11
C GLY A 72 -14.50 14.99 -4.43
N SER A 73 -14.08 14.51 -5.60
CA SER A 73 -14.28 13.12 -5.98
C SER A 73 -13.04 12.52 -6.62
N GLY A 74 -12.68 11.33 -6.16
CA GLY A 74 -11.58 10.53 -6.65
C GLY A 74 -12.02 9.13 -7.02
N THR A 75 -11.20 8.44 -7.82
CA THR A 75 -11.46 7.03 -8.16
C THR A 75 -11.07 6.13 -6.99
N VAL A 76 -11.83 5.07 -6.76
CA VAL A 76 -11.41 3.97 -5.87
C VAL A 76 -11.18 2.70 -6.68
N TYR A 77 -10.18 1.95 -6.27
CA TYR A 77 -9.69 0.75 -6.91
C TYR A 77 -9.68 -0.42 -5.92
N ALA A 78 -9.69 -1.63 -6.46
CA ALA A 78 -9.39 -2.82 -5.67
C ALA A 78 -7.89 -2.84 -5.31
N ILE A 79 -7.54 -3.60 -4.26
CA ILE A 79 -6.15 -3.98 -3.99
C ILE A 79 -5.97 -5.41 -4.51
N GLU A 80 -4.99 -5.64 -5.38
CA GLU A 80 -4.76 -6.99 -5.91
C GLU A 80 -4.42 -7.98 -4.78
N GLY A 81 -5.05 -9.16 -4.83
CA GLY A 81 -4.92 -10.19 -3.78
C GLY A 81 -5.84 -10.02 -2.56
N LEU A 82 -6.65 -8.96 -2.49
CA LEU A 82 -7.66 -8.76 -1.44
C LEU A 82 -9.08 -8.69 -2.02
N SER A 83 -10.08 -8.98 -1.17
CA SER A 83 -11.49 -8.81 -1.55
C SER A 83 -11.82 -7.33 -1.71
N ALA A 84 -12.35 -6.94 -2.87
CA ALA A 84 -12.81 -5.56 -3.12
C ALA A 84 -14.04 -5.16 -2.28
N ASP A 85 -14.71 -6.11 -1.64
CA ASP A 85 -15.78 -5.81 -0.68
C ASP A 85 -15.24 -5.45 0.72
N GLU A 86 -13.98 -5.80 0.99
CA GLU A 86 -13.33 -5.61 2.29
C GLU A 86 -12.23 -4.55 2.23
N TRP A 87 -11.52 -4.44 1.10
CA TRP A 87 -10.34 -3.62 0.95
C TRP A 87 -10.38 -2.84 -0.35
N LEU A 88 -10.18 -1.54 -0.25
CA LEU A 88 -10.10 -0.64 -1.39
C LEU A 88 -8.89 0.27 -1.23
N VAL A 89 -8.49 0.91 -2.31
CA VAL A 89 -7.46 1.95 -2.30
C VAL A 89 -7.94 3.15 -3.12
N THR A 90 -7.75 4.36 -2.60
CA THR A 90 -8.07 5.59 -3.34
C THR A 90 -7.02 5.86 -4.41
N GLU A 91 -7.33 6.76 -5.35
CA GLU A 91 -6.41 7.21 -6.40
C GLU A 91 -5.11 7.82 -5.83
N GLU A 92 -5.19 8.41 -4.65
CA GLU A 92 -4.06 8.98 -3.90
C GLU A 92 -3.27 7.92 -3.11
N GLY A 93 -3.71 6.66 -3.11
CA GLY A 93 -3.04 5.54 -2.46
C GLY A 93 -3.48 5.26 -1.01
N TYR A 94 -4.56 5.89 -0.52
CA TYR A 94 -5.05 5.61 0.83
C TYR A 94 -5.81 4.29 0.88
N VAL A 95 -5.39 3.39 1.75
CA VAL A 95 -6.07 2.11 1.97
C VAL A 95 -7.35 2.34 2.77
N LEU A 96 -8.44 1.75 2.31
CA LEU A 96 -9.73 1.68 2.98
C LEU A 96 -10.02 0.24 3.36
N TYR A 97 -10.61 0.02 4.52
CA TYR A 97 -11.05 -1.30 4.97
C TYR A 97 -12.50 -1.25 5.47
N ALA A 98 -13.25 -2.32 5.23
CA ALA A 98 -14.65 -2.41 5.61
C ALA A 98 -14.82 -2.57 7.13
N ASP A 99 -15.94 -2.09 7.67
CA ASP A 99 -16.30 -2.31 9.08
C ASP A 99 -16.34 -3.82 9.38
N GLY A 100 -15.67 -4.23 10.46
CA GLY A 100 -15.55 -5.64 10.86
C GLY A 100 -14.33 -6.37 10.29
N VAL A 101 -13.61 -5.77 9.33
CA VAL A 101 -12.31 -6.28 8.86
C VAL A 101 -11.22 -5.93 9.87
N HIS A 102 -10.41 -6.92 10.24
CA HIS A 102 -9.25 -6.71 11.12
C HIS A 102 -8.09 -6.10 10.34
N LEU A 103 -7.64 -4.91 10.75
CA LEU A 103 -6.45 -4.25 10.21
C LEU A 103 -5.23 -4.68 11.05
N PRO A 104 -4.28 -5.45 10.48
CA PRO A 104 -3.20 -6.06 11.27
C PRO A 104 -2.16 -5.04 11.71
N THR A 105 -1.83 -5.00 12.99
CA THR A 105 -0.72 -4.18 13.49
C THR A 105 0.63 -4.64 12.92
N LEU A 106 1.66 -3.78 12.98
CA LEU A 106 3.02 -4.15 12.55
C LEU A 106 3.53 -5.44 13.22
N THR A 107 3.25 -5.64 14.51
CA THR A 107 3.60 -6.86 15.25
C THR A 107 2.84 -8.09 14.73
N GLU A 108 1.55 -7.95 14.45
CA GLU A 108 0.71 -9.04 13.91
C GLU A 108 1.09 -9.41 12.48
N MET A 109 1.53 -8.42 11.69
CA MET A 109 2.03 -8.65 10.34
C MET A 109 3.27 -9.54 10.32
N LYS A 110 4.09 -9.56 11.38
CA LYS A 110 5.32 -10.37 11.48
C LYS A 110 6.18 -10.23 10.22
N PRO A 111 6.71 -9.03 9.95
CA PRO A 111 7.39 -8.76 8.69
C PRO A 111 8.61 -9.66 8.48
N ASP A 112 8.81 -10.09 7.24
CA ASP A 112 9.90 -10.98 6.81
C ASP A 112 10.98 -10.24 5.99
N ALA A 113 10.67 -9.04 5.53
CA ALA A 113 11.63 -8.11 4.96
C ALA A 113 11.19 -6.65 5.16
N VAL A 114 12.12 -5.73 4.94
CA VAL A 114 11.85 -4.30 4.85
C VAL A 114 12.54 -3.73 3.61
N GLN A 115 11.78 -3.03 2.77
CA GLN A 115 12.33 -2.26 1.66
C GLN A 115 12.68 -0.86 2.15
N VAL A 116 13.92 -0.46 1.92
CA VAL A 116 14.40 0.89 2.18
C VAL A 116 14.25 1.69 0.89
N CYS A 117 13.46 2.76 0.93
CA CYS A 117 13.09 3.51 -0.26
C CYS A 117 13.44 5.00 -0.17
N ALA A 118 13.96 5.55 -1.26
CA ALA A 118 13.87 6.99 -1.51
C ALA A 118 12.43 7.33 -1.93
N TYR A 119 11.85 8.43 -1.43
CA TYR A 119 10.41 8.69 -1.58
C TYR A 119 10.02 10.15 -1.85
N ARG A 120 10.95 11.00 -2.31
CA ARG A 120 10.68 12.43 -2.51
C ARG A 120 9.64 12.69 -3.61
N GLN A 121 9.98 12.42 -4.87
CA GLN A 121 9.07 12.62 -6.01
C GLN A 121 8.38 11.32 -6.45
N SER A 122 9.06 10.20 -6.23
CA SER A 122 8.63 8.85 -6.55
C SER A 122 9.28 7.90 -5.55
N ILE A 123 8.66 6.73 -5.37
CA ILE A 123 9.18 5.72 -4.46
C ILE A 123 10.08 4.77 -5.24
N HIS A 124 11.35 4.72 -4.88
CA HIS A 124 12.35 3.82 -5.44
C HIS A 124 12.95 2.97 -4.33
N VAL A 125 12.87 1.65 -4.50
CA VAL A 125 13.53 0.70 -3.59
C VAL A 125 15.03 0.80 -3.81
N LEU A 126 15.76 1.23 -2.77
CA LEU A 126 17.22 1.29 -2.77
C LEU A 126 17.81 -0.07 -2.42
N ARG A 127 17.20 -0.76 -1.46
CA ARG A 127 17.58 -2.11 -1.05
C ARG A 127 16.43 -2.80 -0.31
N THR A 128 16.51 -4.12 -0.24
CA THR A 128 15.67 -4.94 0.63
C THR A 128 16.55 -5.54 1.71
N VAL A 129 16.13 -5.38 2.96
CA VAL A 129 16.81 -5.94 4.13
C VAL A 129 15.99 -7.11 4.64
N THR A 130 16.66 -8.26 4.77
CA THR A 130 16.12 -9.48 5.35
C THR A 130 16.98 -9.86 6.55
N GLY A 131 16.37 -10.35 7.62
CA GLY A 131 17.09 -10.77 8.82
C GLY A 131 16.20 -10.66 10.04
N ALA A 132 15.91 -11.79 10.69
CA ALA A 132 14.95 -11.86 11.78
C ALA A 132 15.28 -10.90 12.93
N ASP A 133 16.55 -10.76 13.28
CA ASP A 133 17.00 -9.89 14.38
C ASP A 133 16.80 -8.41 14.03
N ILE A 134 17.20 -8.00 12.81
CA ILE A 134 17.04 -6.61 12.32
C ILE A 134 15.56 -6.20 12.32
N LEU A 135 14.70 -7.08 11.80
CA LEU A 135 13.27 -6.84 11.70
C LEU A 135 12.63 -6.81 13.09
N SER A 136 13.00 -7.73 13.97
CA SER A 136 12.49 -7.77 15.34
C SER A 136 12.89 -6.52 16.12
N ASP A 137 14.13 -6.05 15.96
CA ASP A 137 14.61 -4.82 16.60
C ASP A 137 13.88 -3.58 16.07
N ALA A 138 13.66 -3.47 14.76
CA ALA A 138 12.90 -2.37 14.17
C ALA A 138 11.43 -2.35 14.64
N VAL A 139 10.77 -3.51 14.62
CA VAL A 139 9.38 -3.65 15.09
C VAL A 139 9.31 -3.28 16.56
N ARG A 140 10.17 -3.87 17.41
CA ARG A 140 10.21 -3.58 18.85
C ARG A 140 10.45 -2.10 19.12
N ALA A 141 11.44 -1.49 18.46
CA ALA A 141 11.72 -0.07 18.65
C ALA A 141 10.49 0.79 18.34
N TYR A 142 9.77 0.49 17.26
CA TYR A 142 8.56 1.22 16.91
C TYR A 142 7.40 1.00 17.87
N THR A 143 7.13 -0.26 18.25
CA THR A 143 5.93 -0.63 18.99
C THR A 143 6.06 -0.44 20.50
N GLU A 144 7.28 -0.60 21.04
CA GLU A 144 7.57 -0.55 22.47
C GLU A 144 8.40 0.68 22.86
N GLY A 145 9.05 1.34 21.90
CA GLY A 145 9.84 2.53 22.15
C GLY A 145 9.03 3.67 22.75
N GLU A 146 9.71 4.49 23.54
CA GLU A 146 9.17 5.72 24.07
C GLU A 146 8.71 6.62 22.92
N ASN A 147 7.46 7.08 23.01
CA ASN A 147 6.94 8.03 22.06
C ASN A 147 7.41 9.44 22.44
N ILE A 148 8.23 10.03 21.58
CA ILE A 148 8.87 11.32 21.78
C ILE A 148 8.09 12.40 21.01
N GLU A 149 8.12 13.64 21.49
CA GLU A 149 7.55 14.77 20.75
C GLU A 149 8.26 14.95 19.40
N TYR A 150 7.48 15.00 18.32
CA TYR A 150 8.01 15.29 17.00
C TYR A 150 8.14 16.80 16.78
N LEU A 151 9.38 17.29 16.73
CA LEU A 151 9.68 18.72 16.61
C LEU A 151 9.64 19.28 15.19
N GLY A 152 9.49 18.45 14.16
CA GLY A 152 9.48 18.90 12.76
C GLY A 152 10.81 19.52 12.29
N LEU A 153 11.94 19.11 12.89
CA LEU A 153 13.27 19.54 12.47
C LEU A 153 13.60 19.04 11.05
N GLU A 154 14.51 19.73 10.38
CA GLU A 154 14.98 19.30 9.06
C GLU A 154 15.86 18.05 9.19
N ALA A 155 15.45 16.98 8.51
CA ALA A 155 16.22 15.76 8.43
C ALA A 155 17.42 15.92 7.48
N GLN A 156 18.59 15.42 7.88
CA GLN A 156 19.73 15.26 6.99
C GLN A 156 19.43 14.20 5.92
N HIS A 157 18.87 13.06 6.35
CA HIS A 157 18.40 12.00 5.47
C HIS A 157 17.03 11.50 5.92
N SER A 158 16.19 11.12 4.96
CA SER A 158 14.93 10.46 5.23
C SER A 158 14.66 9.36 4.21
N TYR A 159 14.18 8.23 4.70
CA TYR A 159 13.84 7.06 3.89
C TYR A 159 12.46 6.56 4.27
N LYS A 160 11.71 6.02 3.30
CA LYS A 160 10.49 5.27 3.57
C LYS A 160 10.86 3.81 3.75
N LEU A 161 10.47 3.23 4.87
CA LEU A 161 10.65 1.81 5.15
C LEU A 161 9.32 1.11 4.89
N ARG A 162 9.25 0.21 3.89
CA ARG A 162 8.08 -0.62 3.60
C ARG A 162 8.32 -2.04 4.11
N PHE A 163 7.73 -2.37 5.24
CA PHE A 163 7.74 -3.71 5.81
C PHE A 163 6.82 -4.63 5.00
N THR A 164 7.33 -5.80 4.62
CA THR A 164 6.61 -6.82 3.86
C THR A 164 6.31 -8.02 4.75
N SER A 165 5.22 -8.71 4.44
CA SER A 165 4.83 -9.92 5.16
C SER A 165 4.19 -10.92 4.21
N ALA A 166 4.65 -12.17 4.24
CA ALA A 166 4.01 -13.28 3.57
C ALA A 166 2.58 -13.55 4.06
N ALA A 167 2.24 -13.18 5.29
CA ALA A 167 0.88 -13.30 5.83
C ALA A 167 -0.08 -12.23 5.28
N TYR A 168 0.47 -11.08 4.86
CA TYR A 168 -0.27 -9.95 4.33
C TYR A 168 0.38 -9.41 3.04
N PRO A 169 0.49 -10.24 1.98
CA PRO A 169 1.32 -9.94 0.81
C PRO A 169 0.81 -8.78 -0.04
N ALA A 170 -0.42 -8.32 0.18
CA ALA A 170 -1.06 -7.23 -0.54
C ALA A 170 -0.93 -5.86 0.16
N LEU A 171 -0.36 -5.83 1.38
CA LEU A 171 -0.19 -4.61 2.16
C LEU A 171 1.26 -4.43 2.61
N TYR A 172 1.78 -3.23 2.44
CA TYR A 172 2.94 -2.78 3.18
C TYR A 172 2.51 -2.13 4.50
N PHE A 173 3.33 -2.29 5.53
CA PHE A 173 3.36 -1.37 6.66
C PHE A 173 4.54 -0.43 6.50
N SER A 174 4.31 0.88 6.60
CA SER A 174 5.25 1.89 6.14
C SER A 174 5.55 2.91 7.22
N LEU A 175 6.84 3.07 7.48
CA LEU A 175 7.37 4.05 8.41
C LEU A 175 8.30 5.02 7.68
N LEU A 176 8.50 6.20 8.25
CA LEU A 176 9.60 7.07 7.87
C LEU A 176 10.77 6.82 8.80
N TYR A 177 11.91 6.51 8.23
CA TYR A 177 13.19 6.62 8.89
C TYR A 177 13.71 8.05 8.73
N ILE A 178 14.14 8.66 9.83
CA ILE A 178 14.63 10.02 9.88
C ILE A 178 16.01 10.02 10.54
N GLU A 179 16.97 10.66 9.87
CA GLU A 179 18.30 10.94 10.41
C GLU A 179 18.51 12.44 10.47
N TYR A 180 18.86 12.94 11.66
CA TYR A 180 19.26 14.32 11.87
C TYR A 180 20.77 14.50 11.75
N GLY A 181 21.19 15.75 11.46
CA GLY A 181 22.59 16.14 11.37
C GLY A 181 23.35 16.10 12.70
N GLU A 182 22.62 16.25 13.81
CA GLU A 182 23.11 16.25 15.18
C GLU A 182 22.16 15.46 16.07
N ASP A 183 22.62 15.13 17.28
CA ASP A 183 21.81 14.45 18.29
C ASP A 183 20.63 15.33 18.71
N MET A 184 19.44 14.72 18.78
CA MET A 184 18.25 15.37 19.28
C MET A 184 18.22 15.30 20.81
N VAL A 185 18.30 16.46 21.45
CA VAL A 185 18.21 16.60 22.91
C VAL A 185 16.91 17.28 23.28
N LEU A 186 16.08 16.60 24.08
CA LEU A 186 14.80 17.11 24.59
C LEU A 186 14.78 16.99 26.11
N ASP A 187 14.47 18.09 26.80
CA ASP A 187 14.42 18.15 28.27
C ASP A 187 15.67 17.60 28.99
N GLY A 188 16.84 17.76 28.35
CA GLY A 188 18.12 17.28 28.88
C GLY A 188 18.40 15.79 28.62
N VAL A 189 17.50 15.07 27.95
CA VAL A 189 17.69 13.68 27.51
C VAL A 189 18.20 13.68 26.06
N ASN A 190 19.31 13.00 25.81
CA ASN A 190 19.83 12.79 24.46
C ASN A 190 19.20 11.51 23.88
N TYR A 191 18.44 11.67 22.80
CA TYR A 191 17.76 10.59 22.07
C TYR A 191 18.54 10.10 20.84
N GLY A 192 19.73 10.66 20.60
CA GLY A 192 20.53 10.39 19.41
C GLY A 192 19.93 11.03 18.16
N ARG A 193 20.33 10.54 16.99
CA ARG A 193 20.03 11.19 15.70
C ARG A 193 19.13 10.39 14.76
N TYR A 194 18.77 9.16 15.13
CA TYR A 194 18.02 8.25 14.27
C TYR A 194 16.64 7.96 14.85
N PHE A 195 15.61 8.02 14.00
CA PHE A 195 14.23 7.90 14.43
C PHE A 195 13.37 7.12 13.45
N LEU A 196 12.32 6.48 13.97
CA LEU A 196 11.20 5.96 13.19
C LEU A 196 9.96 6.79 13.46
N ARG A 197 9.21 7.11 12.41
CA ARG A 197 7.99 7.90 12.47
C ARG A 197 6.84 7.21 11.74
N GLY A 198 5.72 7.01 12.42
CA GLY A 198 4.44 6.77 11.78
C GLY A 198 3.81 8.10 11.41
N VAL A 199 3.47 8.27 10.12
CA VAL A 199 3.12 9.60 9.60
C VAL A 199 1.88 10.19 10.26
N PHE A 200 0.91 9.35 10.64
CA PHE A 200 -0.38 9.76 11.19
C PHE A 200 -0.78 9.16 12.54
N ASP A 201 -0.25 8.00 12.96
CA ASP A 201 -0.40 7.58 14.37
C ASP A 201 0.41 8.48 15.32
N GLY A 202 1.26 9.35 14.75
CA GLY A 202 2.05 10.34 15.46
C GLY A 202 3.20 9.72 16.25
N ARG A 203 3.40 8.40 16.16
CA ARG A 203 4.48 7.74 16.88
C ARG A 203 5.80 8.18 16.30
N PHE A 204 6.67 8.68 17.18
CA PHE A 204 8.01 9.12 16.85
C PHE A 204 8.95 8.56 17.90
N VAL A 205 9.79 7.61 17.51
CA VAL A 205 10.62 6.85 18.44
C VAL A 205 12.08 6.97 18.05
N ALA A 206 12.96 7.08 19.04
CA ALA A 206 14.39 6.99 18.84
C ALA A 206 14.79 5.55 18.47
N VAL A 207 15.76 5.40 17.59
CA VAL A 207 16.41 4.12 17.29
C VAL A 207 17.92 4.24 17.47
N GLY A 208 18.54 3.19 17.99
CA GLY A 208 19.99 3.21 18.20
C GLY A 208 20.79 3.02 16.92
N ASP A 209 22.07 3.39 16.97
CA ASP A 209 23.04 3.23 15.87
C ASP A 209 23.09 1.80 15.32
N GLY A 210 22.84 0.80 16.16
CA GLY A 210 22.80 -0.60 15.74
C GLY A 210 21.77 -0.84 14.65
N LEU A 211 20.56 -0.28 14.77
CA LEU A 211 19.53 -0.45 13.76
C LEU A 211 19.89 0.30 12.47
N HIS A 212 20.49 1.49 12.58
CA HIS A 212 21.03 2.20 11.42
C HIS A 212 22.10 1.36 10.71
N GLN A 213 23.12 0.88 11.42
CA GLN A 213 24.20 0.05 10.86
C GLN A 213 23.68 -1.24 10.24
N LEU A 214 22.69 -1.88 10.84
CA LEU A 214 22.09 -3.10 10.28
C LEU A 214 21.30 -2.81 9.00
N MET A 215 20.62 -1.67 8.91
CA MET A 215 19.85 -1.29 7.72
C MET A 215 20.70 -0.65 6.61
N PHE A 216 21.78 0.05 6.96
CA PHE A 216 22.54 0.92 6.05
C PHE A 216 24.05 0.65 6.03
N GLY A 217 24.63 -0.06 7.00
CA GLY A 217 26.07 -0.24 7.23
C GLY A 217 26.74 -1.44 6.53
N GLY A 218 26.26 -1.85 5.36
CA GLY A 218 26.94 -2.87 4.53
C GLY A 218 27.46 -2.27 3.23
N GLU A 219 28.55 -2.81 2.68
CA GLU A 219 29.02 -2.43 1.33
C GLU A 219 27.85 -2.58 0.35
N THR A 220 27.50 -1.48 -0.29
CA THR A 220 26.60 -1.44 -1.44
C THR A 220 27.21 -2.29 -2.54
N THR A 221 26.73 -3.52 -2.74
CA THR A 221 26.76 -4.09 -4.09
C THR A 221 25.80 -3.27 -4.93
N GLU A 222 26.32 -2.19 -5.52
CA GLU A 222 25.73 -1.50 -6.64
C GLU A 222 25.32 -2.56 -7.65
N THR A 223 24.02 -2.81 -7.77
CA THR A 223 23.51 -3.38 -9.01
C THR A 223 23.51 -2.19 -9.97
N ALA A 224 24.63 -2.00 -10.65
CA ALA A 224 24.78 -1.00 -11.69
C ALA A 224 23.68 -1.23 -12.75
N SER A 225 22.66 -0.38 -12.76
CA SER A 225 21.88 -0.14 -13.96
C SER A 225 22.56 1.00 -14.70
N GLU A 226 23.68 0.67 -15.33
CA GLU A 226 24.34 1.54 -16.30
C GLU A 226 23.44 1.65 -17.53
N ILE A 227 22.72 2.78 -17.67
CA ILE A 227 22.25 3.26 -18.97
C ILE A 227 22.75 4.69 -19.13
N ALA A 228 24.04 4.80 -19.43
CA ALA A 228 24.56 5.83 -20.33
C ALA A 228 24.65 5.14 -21.72
N SER A 229 24.29 5.70 -22.87
CA SER A 229 24.46 7.07 -23.33
C SER A 229 23.55 7.28 -24.55
N GLN A 230 23.02 8.50 -24.74
CA GLN A 230 22.48 8.90 -26.04
C GLN A 230 23.61 8.96 -27.09
N PRO A 231 23.37 8.57 -28.35
CA PRO A 231 24.38 8.65 -29.39
C PRO A 231 24.64 10.10 -29.81
N GLU A 232 25.92 10.39 -30.07
CA GLU A 232 26.38 11.59 -30.75
C GLU A 232 25.60 11.78 -32.06
N ASN A 233 25.04 12.98 -32.27
CA ASN A 233 24.60 13.40 -33.59
C ASN A 233 25.54 14.50 -34.10
N SER A 234 26.41 14.08 -35.01
CA SER A 234 27.19 14.93 -35.90
C SER A 234 26.28 15.85 -36.72
N GLY A 235 26.30 17.14 -36.42
CA GLY A 235 25.69 18.20 -37.24
C GLY A 235 26.76 18.96 -38.02
N ASN A 236 27.00 18.52 -39.25
CA ASN A 236 27.74 19.27 -40.27
C ASN A 236 26.85 20.40 -40.82
N GLY A 237 27.36 21.64 -40.90
CA GLY A 237 26.67 22.71 -41.63
C GLY A 237 27.15 24.12 -41.28
N GLY A 238 28.10 24.65 -42.06
CA GLY A 238 28.56 26.03 -42.03
C GLY A 238 29.94 26.20 -42.64
#